data_AF-A0A1G2ZFZ1-F1
#
_entry.id   AF-A0A1G2ZFZ1-F1
#
_cell.length_a   1.000
_cell.length_b   1.000
_cell.length_c   1.000
_cell.angle_alpha   90.00
_cell.angle_beta   90.00
_cell.angle_gamma   90.00
#
_symmetry.space_group_name_H-M   'P 1'
#
loop_
_entity.id
_entity.type
_entity.pdbx_description
1 polymer ?
#
loop_
_entity_poly.entity_id
_entity_poly.type
_entity_poly.pdbx_seq_one_letter_code
_entity_poly.pdbx_strand_id
1 'polypeptide(L)'
;MNFTEKQLERYSRHIILKEVSVEGQEKIMNARVLIIGVGGLGAPAAFYLAAAGVGIIGIVDADNVEISNLQRQIIHFTKDLNKPKVLSAAEKIKLLNPDVLVNVYQERVTAANFKQIIKGYDFVIDGTDNFPAKFLINDACVMSGIPFSHGGILRFNGQTMTIVPGQSACYRCVFQSPPPRNSVPTCSQAGILGAIAGMLGTIQAAEALKFITKVGDLLTNAILTFDAKTMDFRKVKINRNPKCALCGENPTIHELIDAEEPVCDLKGKPTNG
;
A
#
# COMPACT_ATOMS: atom_id res chain seq x y z
N MET A 1 20.54 -3.86 19.07
CA MET A 1 21.37 -3.39 17.93
C MET A 1 22.00 -2.08 18.37
N ASN A 2 23.30 -1.85 18.24
CA ASN A 2 23.85 -0.56 18.71
C ASN A 2 23.58 0.53 17.66
N PHE A 3 22.76 1.52 18.01
CA PHE A 3 22.51 2.69 17.18
C PHE A 3 23.77 3.55 17.07
N THR A 4 24.02 4.10 15.88
CA THR A 4 24.99 5.18 15.73
C THR A 4 24.43 6.49 16.32
N GLU A 5 25.29 7.43 16.67
CA GLU A 5 24.88 8.75 17.16
C GLU A 5 23.93 9.46 16.17
N LYS A 6 24.23 9.39 14.86
CA LYS A 6 23.38 9.93 13.80
C LYS A 6 22.00 9.27 13.76
N GLN A 7 21.91 7.97 14.02
CA GLN A 7 20.63 7.25 14.07
C GLN A 7 19.83 7.62 15.32
N LEU A 8 20.48 7.77 16.47
CA LEU A 8 19.84 8.27 17.69
C LEU A 8 19.28 9.67 17.49
N GLU A 9 20.04 10.56 16.84
CA GLU A 9 19.58 11.91 16.51
C GLU A 9 18.39 11.88 15.54
N ARG A 10 18.52 11.15 14.43
CA ARG A 10 17.48 11.01 13.39
C ARG A 10 16.17 10.47 13.95
N TYR A 11 16.22 9.43 14.77
CA TYR A 11 15.03 8.75 15.30
C TYR A 11 14.65 9.19 16.71
N SER A 12 15.29 10.25 17.23
CA SER A 12 15.06 10.76 18.59
C SER A 12 13.58 10.99 18.92
N ARG A 13 12.81 11.48 17.95
CA ARG A 13 11.37 11.76 18.12
C ARG A 13 10.54 10.48 18.29
N HIS A 14 10.96 9.36 17.73
CA HIS A 14 10.33 8.06 17.98
C HIS A 14 10.81 7.47 19.31
N ILE A 15 12.11 7.54 19.57
CA ILE A 15 12.73 6.96 20.78
C ILE A 15 12.18 7.60 22.06
N ILE A 16 11.81 8.88 22.04
CA ILE A 16 11.22 9.58 23.20
C ILE A 16 9.77 9.13 23.47
N LEU A 17 9.05 8.59 22.48
CA LEU A 17 7.71 8.03 22.71
C LEU A 17 7.85 6.76 23.55
N LYS A 18 7.22 6.72 24.73
CA LYS A 18 7.38 5.61 25.68
C LYS A 18 6.98 4.26 25.07
N GLU A 19 5.93 4.27 24.26
CA GLU A 19 5.36 3.10 23.60
C GLU A 19 6.24 2.57 22.46
N VAL A 20 7.08 3.43 21.87
CA VAL A 20 8.05 3.03 20.84
C VAL A 20 9.40 2.75 21.49
N SER A 21 9.99 3.72 22.18
CA SER A 21 11.30 3.63 22.82
C SER A 21 12.42 3.24 21.85
N VAL A 22 13.61 2.92 22.38
CA VAL A 22 14.70 2.33 21.61
C VAL A 22 14.27 0.98 21.01
N GLU A 23 13.56 0.16 21.77
CA GLU A 23 13.18 -1.21 21.36
C GLU A 23 12.24 -1.23 20.16
N GLY A 24 11.26 -0.32 20.11
CA GLY A 24 10.35 -0.17 18.98
C GLY A 24 11.05 0.37 17.75
N GLN A 25 12.00 1.30 17.92
CA GLN A 25 12.82 1.76 16.81
C GLN A 25 13.72 0.65 16.26
N GLU A 26 14.27 -0.23 17.12
CA GLU A 26 14.98 -1.43 16.66
C GLU A 26 14.08 -2.36 15.85
N LYS A 27 12.83 -2.56 16.26
CA LYS A 27 11.86 -3.36 15.48
C LYS A 27 11.61 -2.72 14.11
N ILE A 28 11.45 -1.40 14.04
CA ILE A 28 11.29 -0.67 12.76
C ILE A 28 12.51 -0.92 11.86
N MET A 29 13.73 -0.75 12.38
CA MET A 29 14.96 -0.95 11.61
C MET A 29 15.21 -2.39 11.17
N ASN A 30 14.64 -3.38 11.85
CA ASN A 30 14.74 -4.79 11.45
C ASN A 30 13.59 -5.23 10.53
N ALA A 31 12.54 -4.43 10.40
CA ALA A 31 11.37 -4.76 9.61
C ALA A 31 11.62 -4.64 8.10
N ARG A 32 10.86 -5.44 7.35
CA ARG A 32 10.83 -5.48 5.90
C ARG A 32 9.40 -5.19 5.42
N VAL A 33 9.19 -4.09 4.69
CA VAL A 33 7.87 -3.73 4.16
C VAL A 33 7.87 -3.74 2.63
N LEU A 34 6.89 -4.42 2.03
CA LEU A 34 6.69 -4.42 0.57
C LEU A 34 5.58 -3.41 0.21
N ILE A 35 5.83 -2.55 -0.77
CA ILE A 35 4.88 -1.57 -1.28
C ILE A 35 4.56 -1.92 -2.73
N ILE A 36 3.30 -2.23 -3.01
CA ILE A 36 2.84 -2.62 -4.34
C ILE A 36 2.10 -1.44 -4.95
N GLY A 37 2.69 -0.85 -5.99
CA GLY A 37 2.31 0.43 -6.58
C GLY A 37 2.94 1.59 -5.81
N VAL A 38 3.91 2.28 -6.41
CA VAL A 38 4.54 3.50 -5.85
C VAL A 38 3.89 4.78 -6.39
N GLY A 39 2.59 4.71 -6.66
CA GLY A 39 1.78 5.82 -7.13
C GLY A 39 1.28 6.73 -6.00
N GLY A 40 0.02 7.19 -6.10
CA GLY A 40 -0.51 8.20 -5.17
C GLY A 40 -0.56 7.75 -3.71
N LEU A 41 -0.82 6.47 -3.46
CA LEU A 41 -0.86 5.88 -2.12
C LEU A 41 0.51 5.38 -1.66
N GLY A 42 1.21 4.65 -2.53
CA GLY A 42 2.53 4.10 -2.20
C GLY A 42 3.61 5.16 -2.01
N ALA A 43 3.57 6.28 -2.72
CA ALA A 43 4.55 7.36 -2.59
C ALA A 43 4.64 7.95 -1.17
N PRO A 44 3.55 8.47 -0.57
CA PRO A 44 3.58 8.95 0.82
C PRO A 44 3.89 7.82 1.80
N ALA A 45 3.38 6.59 1.57
CA ALA A 45 3.69 5.46 2.44
C ALA A 45 5.19 5.14 2.46
N ALA A 46 5.81 5.06 1.28
CA ALA A 46 7.24 4.81 1.11
C ALA A 46 8.09 5.88 1.79
N PHE A 47 7.72 7.16 1.64
CA PHE A 47 8.43 8.24 2.31
C PHE A 47 8.38 8.15 3.82
N TYR A 48 7.19 7.95 4.42
CA TYR A 48 7.08 7.88 5.87
C TYR A 48 7.71 6.61 6.45
N LEU A 49 7.64 5.48 5.76
CA LEU A 49 8.33 4.25 6.18
C LEU A 49 9.85 4.40 6.09
N ALA A 50 10.35 5.02 5.02
CA ALA A 50 11.77 5.32 4.88
C ALA A 50 12.27 6.32 5.94
N ALA A 51 11.52 7.40 6.18
CA ALA A 51 11.83 8.39 7.21
C ALA A 51 11.82 7.77 8.61
N ALA A 52 10.89 6.85 8.87
CA ALA A 52 10.81 6.11 10.12
C ALA A 52 11.97 5.11 10.32
N GLY A 53 12.72 4.81 9.26
CA GLY A 53 13.86 3.92 9.31
C GLY A 53 13.51 2.45 9.16
N VAL A 54 12.43 2.10 8.44
CA VAL A 54 12.16 0.70 8.07
C VAL A 54 13.38 0.14 7.34
N GLY A 55 13.95 -0.95 7.85
CA GLY A 55 15.24 -1.46 7.40
C GLY A 55 15.28 -1.80 5.91
N ILE A 56 14.24 -2.49 5.43
CA ILE A 56 14.14 -2.87 4.01
C ILE A 56 12.77 -2.49 3.46
N ILE A 57 12.76 -1.74 2.37
CA ILE A 57 11.56 -1.40 1.64
C ILE A 57 11.63 -2.04 0.25
N GLY A 58 10.73 -2.98 -0.02
CA GLY A 58 10.49 -3.49 -1.36
C GLY A 58 9.50 -2.58 -2.07
N ILE A 59 9.77 -2.22 -3.32
CA ILE A 59 8.86 -1.44 -4.16
C ILE A 59 8.60 -2.14 -5.48
N VAL A 60 7.32 -2.33 -5.80
CA VAL A 60 6.86 -3.02 -7.02
C VAL A 60 6.01 -2.07 -7.85
N ASP A 61 6.44 -1.76 -9.06
CA ASP A 61 5.67 -0.95 -10.02
C ASP A 61 6.27 -1.13 -11.42
N ALA A 62 5.43 -1.28 -12.44
CA ALA A 62 5.86 -1.48 -13.81
C ALA A 62 5.89 -0.19 -14.63
N ASP A 63 5.27 0.88 -14.13
CA ASP A 63 5.05 2.09 -14.91
C ASP A 63 6.26 3.04 -14.87
N ASN A 64 6.26 3.97 -15.81
CA ASN A 64 7.14 5.13 -15.80
C ASN A 64 6.43 6.36 -15.20
N VAL A 65 7.20 7.35 -14.78
CA VAL A 65 6.68 8.62 -14.28
C VAL A 65 6.10 9.43 -15.44
N GLU A 66 4.85 9.87 -15.29
CA GLU A 66 4.18 10.78 -16.23
C GLU A 66 3.86 12.13 -15.61
N ILE A 67 3.71 13.18 -16.42
CA ILE A 67 3.35 14.52 -15.92
C ILE A 67 2.00 14.53 -15.19
N SER A 68 1.05 13.72 -15.65
CA SER A 68 -0.28 13.51 -15.04
C SER A 68 -0.21 12.94 -13.62
N ASN A 69 0.93 12.36 -13.25
CA ASN A 69 1.15 11.73 -11.95
C ASN A 69 1.57 12.74 -10.88
N LEU A 70 2.27 13.81 -11.28
CA LEU A 70 2.99 14.71 -10.37
C LEU A 70 2.09 15.50 -9.42
N GLN A 71 0.80 15.62 -9.72
CA GLN A 71 -0.18 16.26 -8.81
C GLN A 71 -0.45 15.45 -7.52
N ARG A 72 -0.09 14.16 -7.47
CA ARG A 72 -0.34 13.28 -6.31
C ARG A 72 0.78 12.30 -5.96
N GLN A 73 1.69 11.99 -6.88
CA GLN A 73 2.76 11.02 -6.67
C GLN A 73 4.03 11.74 -6.21
N ILE A 74 3.99 12.26 -4.98
CA ILE A 74 4.97 13.22 -4.45
C ILE A 74 6.41 12.70 -4.33
N ILE A 75 6.63 11.39 -4.52
CA ILE A 75 7.96 10.78 -4.56
C ILE A 75 8.68 10.94 -5.90
N HIS A 76 7.96 11.39 -6.93
CA HIS A 76 8.48 11.64 -8.27
C HIS A 76 8.50 13.14 -8.57
N PHE A 77 9.56 13.61 -9.20
CA PHE A 77 9.73 15.02 -9.56
C PHE A 77 9.73 15.19 -11.08
N THR A 78 9.57 16.44 -11.55
CA THR A 78 9.56 16.76 -12.99
C THR A 78 10.80 16.26 -13.74
N LYS A 79 11.97 16.21 -13.08
CA LYS A 79 13.19 15.65 -13.67
C LYS A 79 13.15 14.14 -13.93
N ASP A 80 12.18 13.44 -13.37
CA ASP A 80 12.05 11.99 -13.44
C ASP A 80 11.08 11.53 -14.53
N LEU A 81 10.52 12.44 -15.34
CA LEU A 81 9.61 12.07 -16.41
C LEU A 81 10.21 10.98 -17.32
N ASN A 82 9.40 9.98 -17.67
CA ASN A 82 9.75 8.77 -18.42
C ASN A 82 10.69 7.78 -17.70
N LYS A 83 11.16 8.10 -16.49
CA LYS A 83 11.93 7.16 -15.67
C LYS A 83 11.00 6.10 -15.06
N PRO A 84 11.44 4.84 -14.92
CA PRO A 84 10.69 3.84 -14.15
C PRO A 84 10.38 4.36 -12.74
N LYS A 85 9.12 4.26 -12.32
CA LYS A 85 8.66 4.79 -11.03
C LYS A 85 9.44 4.19 -9.87
N VAL A 86 9.70 2.88 -9.89
CA VAL A 86 10.49 2.22 -8.86
C VAL A 86 11.92 2.76 -8.75
N LEU A 87 12.59 3.07 -9.88
CA LEU A 87 13.93 3.65 -9.85
C LEU A 87 13.90 5.09 -9.34
N SER A 88 12.91 5.86 -9.77
CA SER A 88 12.69 7.21 -9.23
C SER A 88 12.48 7.16 -7.71
N ALA A 89 11.59 6.30 -7.23
CA ALA A 89 11.28 6.16 -5.81
C ALA A 89 12.49 5.71 -4.98
N ALA A 90 13.24 4.71 -5.44
CA ALA A 90 14.43 4.21 -4.75
C ALA A 90 15.47 5.31 -4.51
N GLU A 91 15.71 6.18 -5.50
CA GLU A 91 16.62 7.31 -5.34
C GLU A 91 16.16 8.29 -4.26
N LYS A 92 14.86 8.62 -4.22
CA LYS A 92 14.34 9.60 -3.25
C LYS A 92 14.32 9.01 -1.85
N ILE A 93 14.00 7.71 -1.71
CA ILE A 93 14.15 7.00 -0.43
C ILE A 93 15.61 7.06 0.04
N LYS A 94 16.58 6.76 -0.82
CA LYS A 94 18.00 6.76 -0.45
C LYS A 94 18.52 8.16 -0.09
N LEU A 95 18.04 9.20 -0.78
CA LEU A 95 18.33 10.60 -0.44
C LEU A 95 17.73 11.01 0.91
N LEU A 96 16.52 10.54 1.20
CA LEU A 96 15.83 10.82 2.47
C LEU A 96 16.49 10.09 3.65
N ASN A 97 16.78 8.79 3.48
CA ASN A 97 17.36 7.95 4.50
C ASN A 97 18.32 6.92 3.90
N PRO A 98 19.65 7.14 3.97
CA PRO A 98 20.64 6.24 3.38
C PRO A 98 20.78 4.90 4.13
N ASP A 99 20.22 4.78 5.33
CA ASP A 99 20.25 3.55 6.13
C ASP A 99 19.24 2.49 5.64
N VAL A 100 18.27 2.91 4.81
CA VAL A 100 17.20 2.05 4.30
C VAL A 100 17.69 1.31 3.05
N LEU A 101 17.59 -0.02 3.06
CA LEU A 101 17.80 -0.83 1.86
C LEU A 101 16.52 -0.83 1.01
N VAL A 102 16.65 -0.55 -0.29
CA VAL A 102 15.52 -0.57 -1.22
C VAL A 102 15.67 -1.72 -2.20
N ASN A 103 14.69 -2.63 -2.21
CA ASN A 103 14.57 -3.69 -3.21
C ASN A 103 13.61 -3.23 -4.31
N VAL A 104 14.07 -3.25 -5.55
CA VAL A 104 13.34 -2.74 -6.71
C VAL A 104 12.80 -3.91 -7.53
N TYR A 105 11.49 -3.91 -7.80
CA TYR A 105 10.82 -4.84 -8.69
C TYR A 105 10.10 -4.05 -9.79
N GLN A 106 10.75 -3.90 -10.95
CA GLN A 106 10.18 -3.18 -12.09
C GLN A 106 9.27 -4.11 -12.91
N GLU A 107 8.21 -4.60 -12.28
CA GLU A 107 7.26 -5.54 -12.88
C GLU A 107 5.87 -5.36 -12.24
N ARG A 108 4.84 -5.92 -12.88
CA ARG A 108 3.51 -6.03 -12.27
C ARG A 108 3.47 -7.27 -11.40
N VAL A 109 2.78 -7.19 -10.27
CA VAL A 109 2.44 -8.41 -9.53
C VAL A 109 1.42 -9.22 -10.32
N THR A 110 1.67 -10.52 -10.43
CA THR A 110 0.82 -11.52 -11.09
C THR A 110 0.73 -12.75 -10.21
N ALA A 111 -0.24 -13.62 -10.46
CA ALA A 111 -0.37 -14.91 -9.80
C ALA A 111 0.93 -15.74 -9.86
N ALA A 112 1.70 -15.60 -10.95
CA ALA A 112 2.93 -16.34 -11.18
C ALA A 112 4.13 -15.83 -10.38
N ASN A 113 4.25 -14.51 -10.13
CA ASN A 113 5.45 -13.94 -9.49
C ASN A 113 5.23 -13.53 -8.02
N PHE A 114 3.98 -13.28 -7.59
CA PHE A 114 3.72 -12.64 -6.29
C PHE A 114 4.32 -13.42 -5.13
N LYS A 115 4.12 -14.74 -5.10
CA LYS A 115 4.62 -15.60 -4.02
C LYS A 115 6.13 -15.48 -3.81
N GLN A 116 6.88 -15.24 -4.89
CA GLN A 116 8.33 -15.04 -4.80
C GLN A 116 8.67 -13.62 -4.34
N ILE A 117 7.95 -12.60 -4.83
CA ILE A 117 8.17 -11.19 -4.46
C ILE A 117 7.87 -10.95 -2.98
N ILE A 118 6.76 -11.47 -2.46
CA ILE A 118 6.31 -11.24 -1.07
C ILE A 118 7.16 -11.98 -0.03
N LYS A 119 7.96 -12.96 -0.45
CA LYS A 119 8.73 -13.81 0.45
C LYS A 119 9.73 -12.98 1.27
N GLY A 120 9.61 -13.10 2.59
CA GLY A 120 10.53 -12.47 3.54
C GLY A 120 10.16 -11.04 3.93
N TYR A 121 9.04 -10.50 3.46
CA TYR A 121 8.49 -9.24 3.98
C TYR A 121 7.55 -9.50 5.16
N ASP A 122 7.57 -8.60 6.15
CA ASP A 122 6.77 -8.70 7.37
C ASP A 122 5.38 -8.07 7.20
N PHE A 123 5.27 -7.09 6.30
CA PHE A 123 4.04 -6.33 6.06
C PHE A 123 3.97 -5.84 4.61
N VAL A 124 2.75 -5.75 4.06
CA VAL A 124 2.51 -5.23 2.70
C VAL A 124 1.64 -3.97 2.72
N ILE A 125 1.97 -3.01 1.87
CA ILE A 125 1.15 -1.85 1.53
C ILE A 125 0.57 -2.06 0.13
N ASP A 126 -0.76 -2.13 0.03
CA ASP A 126 -1.46 -2.06 -1.25
C ASP A 126 -1.64 -0.60 -1.66
N GLY A 127 -0.76 -0.12 -2.54
CA GLY A 127 -0.80 1.21 -3.13
C GLY A 127 -1.42 1.23 -4.54
N THR A 128 -2.07 0.15 -4.96
CA THR A 128 -2.64 0.00 -6.31
C THR A 128 -3.95 0.76 -6.48
N ASP A 129 -4.37 1.01 -7.72
CA ASP A 129 -5.58 1.77 -8.04
C ASP A 129 -6.63 1.01 -8.86
N ASN A 130 -6.45 -0.31 -9.03
CA ASN A 130 -7.38 -1.16 -9.76
C ASN A 130 -7.85 -2.36 -8.93
N PHE A 131 -9.08 -2.82 -9.18
CA PHE A 131 -9.68 -3.92 -8.43
C PHE A 131 -8.97 -5.27 -8.62
N PRO A 132 -8.59 -5.70 -9.84
CA PRO A 132 -7.87 -6.97 -10.04
C PRO A 132 -6.64 -7.12 -9.13
N ALA A 133 -5.78 -6.09 -9.08
CA ALA A 133 -4.60 -6.09 -8.23
C ALA A 133 -4.97 -6.17 -6.73
N LYS A 134 -6.01 -5.45 -6.29
CA LYS A 134 -6.49 -5.48 -4.89
C LYS A 134 -6.90 -6.89 -4.45
N PHE A 135 -7.62 -7.60 -5.31
CA PHE A 135 -8.01 -8.99 -5.04
C PHE A 135 -6.81 -9.93 -5.05
N LEU A 136 -5.90 -9.79 -6.02
CA LEU A 136 -4.67 -10.58 -6.09
C LEU A 136 -3.79 -10.38 -4.84
N ILE A 137 -3.59 -9.12 -4.41
CA ILE A 137 -2.81 -8.78 -3.21
C ILE A 137 -3.46 -9.40 -1.98
N ASN A 138 -4.78 -9.26 -1.81
CA ASN A 138 -5.48 -9.88 -0.71
C ASN A 138 -5.28 -11.40 -0.68
N ASP A 139 -5.44 -12.06 -1.80
CA ASP A 139 -5.36 -13.52 -1.88
C ASP A 139 -3.95 -13.99 -1.58
N ALA A 140 -2.94 -13.35 -2.20
CA ALA A 140 -1.53 -13.65 -1.97
C ALA A 140 -1.11 -13.44 -0.52
N CYS A 141 -1.51 -12.33 0.09
CA CYS A 141 -1.17 -12.02 1.49
C CYS A 141 -1.86 -12.98 2.46
N VAL A 142 -3.14 -13.28 2.27
CA VAL A 142 -3.88 -14.22 3.12
C VAL A 142 -3.32 -15.64 3.00
N MET A 143 -3.04 -16.11 1.78
CA MET A 143 -2.46 -17.43 1.55
C MET A 143 -1.02 -17.54 2.08
N SER A 144 -0.27 -16.45 2.08
CA SER A 144 1.11 -16.40 2.59
C SER A 144 1.19 -16.10 4.09
N GLY A 145 0.07 -15.79 4.75
CA GLY A 145 0.05 -15.40 6.15
C GLY A 145 0.67 -14.03 6.45
N ILE A 146 0.79 -13.16 5.45
CA ILE A 146 1.49 -11.87 5.57
C ILE A 146 0.47 -10.74 5.81
N PRO A 147 0.57 -9.99 6.92
CA PRO A 147 -0.30 -8.84 7.18
C PRO A 147 -0.14 -7.71 6.17
N PHE A 148 -1.22 -6.99 5.89
CA PHE A 148 -1.20 -5.91 4.92
C PHE A 148 -2.22 -4.81 5.19
N SER A 149 -1.94 -3.61 4.68
CA SER A 149 -2.88 -2.49 4.68
C SER A 149 -3.41 -2.26 3.26
N HIS A 150 -4.71 -2.47 3.09
CA HIS A 150 -5.44 -2.19 1.86
C HIS A 150 -5.83 -0.70 1.79
N GLY A 151 -5.78 -0.09 0.62
CA GLY A 151 -6.23 1.29 0.42
C GLY A 151 -6.95 1.50 -0.92
N GLY A 152 -7.93 2.39 -0.95
CA GLY A 152 -8.62 2.80 -2.17
C GLY A 152 -9.11 4.24 -2.07
N ILE A 153 -8.98 5.00 -3.16
CA ILE A 153 -9.35 6.42 -3.23
C ILE A 153 -10.11 6.68 -4.53
N LEU A 154 -11.11 7.56 -4.49
CA LEU A 154 -11.87 7.98 -5.66
C LEU A 154 -12.49 9.35 -5.43
N ARG A 155 -12.25 10.30 -6.35
CA ARG A 155 -12.71 11.70 -6.25
C ARG A 155 -12.21 12.39 -4.97
N PHE A 156 -13.05 12.44 -3.93
CA PHE A 156 -12.79 13.03 -2.61
C PHE A 156 -12.86 11.99 -1.48
N ASN A 157 -13.15 10.74 -1.80
CA ASN A 157 -13.35 9.68 -0.82
C ASN A 157 -12.11 8.80 -0.72
N GLY A 158 -11.82 8.35 0.50
CA GLY A 158 -10.81 7.33 0.76
C GLY A 158 -11.35 6.24 1.67
N GLN A 159 -10.84 5.02 1.49
CA GLN A 159 -11.13 3.89 2.34
C GLN A 159 -9.89 3.01 2.56
N THR A 160 -9.72 2.50 3.77
CA THR A 160 -8.62 1.58 4.12
C THR A 160 -9.03 0.62 5.22
N MET A 161 -8.38 -0.53 5.24
CA MET A 161 -8.45 -1.50 6.33
C MET A 161 -7.13 -2.26 6.42
N THR A 162 -6.83 -2.78 7.60
CA THR A 162 -5.66 -3.62 7.85
C THR A 162 -6.11 -5.05 8.03
N ILE A 163 -5.42 -5.97 7.36
CA ILE A 163 -5.71 -7.39 7.39
C ILE A 163 -4.54 -8.09 8.07
N VAL A 164 -4.86 -8.88 9.10
CA VAL A 164 -3.93 -9.83 9.71
C VAL A 164 -4.48 -11.23 9.41
N PRO A 165 -3.91 -11.95 8.43
CA PRO A 165 -4.38 -13.26 8.03
C PRO A 165 -4.57 -14.22 9.21
N GLY A 166 -5.67 -14.98 9.19
CA GLY A 166 -6.06 -15.88 10.28
C GLY A 166 -6.69 -15.20 11.50
N GLN A 167 -6.52 -13.89 11.68
CA GLN A 167 -6.99 -13.16 12.87
C GLN A 167 -8.11 -12.15 12.58
N SER A 168 -8.12 -11.52 11.40
CA SER A 168 -9.12 -10.52 11.01
C SER A 168 -9.94 -10.92 9.79
N ALA A 169 -11.01 -10.18 9.52
CA ALA A 169 -11.67 -10.20 8.21
C ALA A 169 -10.67 -9.83 7.10
N CYS A 170 -10.68 -10.58 5.99
CA CYS A 170 -9.93 -10.23 4.79
C CYS A 170 -10.77 -9.35 3.85
N TYR A 171 -10.17 -8.86 2.76
CA TYR A 171 -10.87 -8.04 1.77
C TYR A 171 -12.08 -8.78 1.16
N ARG A 172 -11.94 -10.09 0.89
CA ARG A 172 -13.03 -10.95 0.38
C ARG A 172 -14.16 -11.21 1.37
N CYS A 173 -13.96 -10.98 2.67
CA CYS A 173 -15.07 -11.01 3.63
C CYS A 173 -16.07 -9.88 3.38
N VAL A 174 -15.59 -8.76 2.82
CA VAL A 174 -16.39 -7.56 2.53
C VAL A 174 -16.79 -7.53 1.06
N PHE A 175 -15.83 -7.69 0.16
CA PHE A 175 -16.01 -7.60 -1.28
C PHE A 175 -15.82 -8.98 -1.90
N GLN A 176 -16.91 -9.69 -2.19
CA GLN A 176 -16.86 -11.12 -2.54
C GLN A 176 -16.09 -11.38 -3.85
N SER A 177 -16.29 -10.55 -4.87
CA SER A 177 -15.67 -10.64 -6.18
C SER A 177 -15.33 -9.25 -6.72
N PRO A 178 -14.38 -9.15 -7.68
CA PRO A 178 -14.18 -7.92 -8.44
C PRO A 178 -15.51 -7.42 -9.03
N PRO A 179 -15.74 -6.09 -9.06
CA PRO A 179 -16.91 -5.55 -9.72
C PRO A 179 -16.84 -5.85 -11.24
N PRO A 180 -17.98 -5.92 -11.95
CA PRO A 180 -17.99 -6.11 -13.39
C PRO A 180 -17.14 -5.07 -14.11
N ARG A 181 -16.54 -5.44 -15.26
CA ARG A 181 -15.77 -4.51 -16.08
C ARG A 181 -16.56 -3.23 -16.37
N ASN A 182 -15.88 -2.09 -16.32
CA ASN A 182 -16.43 -0.75 -16.59
C ASN A 182 -17.58 -0.30 -15.66
N SER A 183 -17.91 -1.05 -14.61
CA SER A 183 -18.96 -0.63 -13.64
C SER A 183 -18.49 0.45 -12.66
N VAL A 184 -17.18 0.55 -12.44
CA VAL A 184 -16.57 1.56 -11.57
C VAL A 184 -15.47 2.27 -12.37
N PRO A 185 -15.50 3.62 -12.45
CA PRO A 185 -14.45 4.36 -13.13
C PRO A 185 -13.13 4.28 -12.36
N THR A 186 -12.03 4.20 -13.09
CA THR A 186 -10.67 4.30 -12.55
C THR A 186 -10.38 5.71 -12.03
N CYS A 187 -9.33 5.87 -11.23
CA CYS A 187 -8.86 7.19 -10.77
C CYS A 187 -8.53 8.14 -11.95
N SER A 188 -7.97 7.60 -13.03
CA SER A 188 -7.67 8.38 -14.24
C SER A 188 -8.94 8.84 -14.96
N GLN A 189 -10.04 8.08 -14.88
CA GLN A 189 -11.33 8.43 -15.48
C GLN A 189 -12.17 9.38 -14.61
N ALA A 190 -12.22 9.13 -13.29
CA ALA A 190 -13.07 9.89 -12.38
C ALA A 190 -12.42 11.18 -11.83
N GLY A 191 -11.09 11.29 -11.94
CA GLY A 191 -10.31 12.33 -11.30
C GLY A 191 -10.13 12.10 -9.79
N ILE A 192 -9.14 12.78 -9.22
CA ILE A 192 -8.80 12.66 -7.81
C ILE A 192 -8.12 13.90 -7.25
N LEU A 193 -8.51 14.31 -6.04
CA LEU A 193 -7.81 15.35 -5.29
C LEU A 193 -6.52 14.75 -4.68
N GLY A 194 -5.35 15.16 -5.17
CA GLY A 194 -4.06 14.53 -4.79
C GLY A 194 -3.78 14.45 -3.28
N ALA A 195 -4.25 15.42 -2.49
CA ALA A 195 -4.12 15.42 -1.03
C ALA A 195 -4.71 14.18 -0.36
N ILE A 196 -5.80 13.60 -0.89
CA ILE A 196 -6.44 12.42 -0.30
C ILE A 196 -5.57 11.17 -0.45
N ALA A 197 -4.74 11.13 -1.50
CA ALA A 197 -3.77 10.05 -1.70
C ALA A 197 -2.68 10.12 -0.63
N GLY A 198 -2.20 11.34 -0.33
CA GLY A 198 -1.32 11.64 0.80
C GLY A 198 -1.91 11.18 2.14
N MET A 199 -3.15 11.56 2.42
CA MET A 199 -3.85 11.21 3.66
C MET A 199 -3.94 9.70 3.84
N LEU A 200 -4.46 8.98 2.83
CA LEU A 200 -4.66 7.54 2.94
C LEU A 200 -3.34 6.76 2.98
N GLY A 201 -2.35 7.11 2.15
CA GLY A 201 -1.05 6.44 2.18
C GLY A 201 -0.29 6.66 3.49
N THR A 202 -0.44 7.82 4.13
CA THR A 202 0.12 8.07 5.47
C THR A 202 -0.60 7.24 6.54
N ILE A 203 -1.91 7.02 6.42
CA ILE A 203 -2.64 6.08 7.29
C ILE A 203 -2.09 4.66 7.11
N GLN A 204 -1.87 4.20 5.87
CA GLN A 204 -1.30 2.87 5.62
C GLN A 204 0.11 2.72 6.22
N ALA A 205 0.96 3.75 6.15
CA ALA A 205 2.26 3.74 6.81
C ALA A 205 2.14 3.68 8.34
N ALA A 206 1.19 4.41 8.93
CA ALA A 206 0.93 4.34 10.36
C ALA A 206 0.47 2.94 10.80
N GLU A 207 -0.37 2.25 10.00
CA GLU A 207 -0.77 0.87 10.27
C GLU A 207 0.42 -0.10 10.24
N ALA A 208 1.32 0.03 9.26
CA ALA A 208 2.53 -0.78 9.21
C ALA A 208 3.44 -0.53 10.43
N LEU A 209 3.67 0.73 10.80
CA LEU A 209 4.50 1.07 11.97
C LEU A 209 3.89 0.58 13.28
N LYS A 210 2.57 0.71 13.46
CA LYS A 210 1.86 0.14 14.62
C LYS A 210 1.98 -1.38 14.65
N PHE A 211 1.86 -2.05 13.51
CA PHE A 211 2.02 -3.50 13.43
C PHE A 211 3.43 -3.92 13.87
N ILE A 212 4.46 -3.27 13.32
CA ILE A 212 5.88 -3.56 13.62
C ILE A 212 6.22 -3.29 15.09
N THR A 213 5.78 -2.15 15.61
CA THR A 213 6.07 -1.74 16.99
C THR A 213 5.20 -2.44 18.03
N LYS A 214 4.05 -2.98 17.60
CA LYS A 214 2.97 -3.53 18.44
C LYS A 214 2.30 -2.48 19.33
N VAL A 215 2.19 -1.26 18.83
CA VAL A 215 1.57 -0.13 19.55
C VAL A 215 0.14 0.12 19.06
N GLY A 216 -0.77 0.32 20.01
CA GLY A 216 -2.16 0.65 19.75
C GLY A 216 -2.93 -0.45 18.99
N ASP A 217 -4.08 -0.08 18.45
CA ASP A 217 -4.95 -0.98 17.72
C ASP A 217 -4.81 -0.79 16.20
N LEU A 218 -4.70 -1.89 15.47
CA LEU A 218 -4.75 -1.89 14.02
C LEU A 218 -6.19 -1.66 13.51
N LEU A 219 -6.33 -1.20 12.26
CA LEU A 219 -7.59 -1.11 11.53
C LEU A 219 -8.10 -2.49 11.07
N THR A 220 -7.97 -3.50 11.93
CA THR A 220 -8.55 -4.83 11.73
C THR A 220 -10.03 -4.82 12.04
N ASN A 221 -10.80 -5.68 11.35
CA ASN A 221 -12.26 -5.82 11.54
C ASN A 221 -13.03 -4.50 11.44
N ALA A 222 -12.48 -3.54 10.69
CA ALA A 222 -13.12 -2.27 10.40
C ALA A 222 -12.63 -1.73 9.05
N ILE A 223 -13.49 -0.95 8.39
CA ILE A 223 -13.12 -0.12 7.25
C ILE A 223 -13.15 1.33 7.74
N LEU A 224 -12.01 2.01 7.66
CA LEU A 224 -11.97 3.45 7.82
C LEU A 224 -12.33 4.07 6.48
N THR A 225 -13.36 4.91 6.46
CA THR A 225 -13.79 5.68 5.28
C THR A 225 -13.76 7.16 5.61
N PHE A 226 -13.42 8.02 4.65
CA PHE A 226 -13.56 9.46 4.80
C PHE A 226 -14.05 10.16 3.53
N ASP A 227 -14.75 11.28 3.69
CA ASP A 227 -15.08 12.24 2.62
C ASP A 227 -14.32 13.55 2.86
N ALA A 228 -13.36 13.89 1.99
CA ALA A 228 -12.55 15.08 2.12
C ALA A 228 -13.30 16.40 1.86
N LYS A 229 -14.53 16.37 1.33
CA LYS A 229 -15.36 17.58 1.20
C LYS A 229 -15.89 18.05 2.56
N THR A 230 -16.24 17.11 3.43
CA THR A 230 -16.80 17.40 4.76
C THR A 230 -15.80 17.14 5.89
N MET A 231 -14.70 16.45 5.60
CA MET A 231 -13.74 15.92 6.57
C MET A 231 -14.38 14.97 7.59
N ASP A 232 -15.44 14.27 7.19
CA ASP A 232 -16.05 13.22 7.99
C ASP A 232 -15.23 11.93 7.90
N PHE A 233 -14.79 11.42 9.04
CA PHE A 233 -14.16 10.10 9.16
C PHE A 233 -15.12 9.14 9.86
N ARG A 234 -15.30 7.96 9.27
CA ARG A 234 -16.16 6.90 9.82
C ARG A 234 -15.40 5.59 9.87
N LYS A 235 -15.47 4.92 11.01
CA LYS A 235 -14.96 3.56 11.20
C LYS A 235 -16.14 2.59 11.18
N VAL A 236 -16.33 1.90 10.07
CA VAL A 236 -17.41 0.91 9.88
C VAL A 236 -16.90 -0.45 10.33
N LYS A 237 -17.52 -1.03 11.37
CA LYS A 237 -17.15 -2.37 11.85
C LYS A 237 -17.55 -3.43 10.83
N ILE A 238 -16.70 -4.43 10.66
CA ILE A 238 -16.95 -5.60 9.82
C ILE A 238 -16.58 -6.87 10.59
N ASN A 239 -17.20 -7.99 10.23
CA ASN A 239 -16.90 -9.28 10.83
C ASN A 239 -16.23 -10.19 9.79
N ARG A 240 -15.36 -11.09 10.26
CA ARG A 240 -14.87 -12.19 9.42
C ARG A 240 -16.08 -13.03 8.99
N ASN A 241 -16.18 -13.33 7.69
CA ASN A 241 -17.24 -14.15 7.14
C ASN A 241 -16.82 -15.63 7.24
N PRO A 242 -17.52 -16.48 8.01
CA PRO A 242 -17.22 -17.92 8.11
C PRO A 242 -17.31 -18.65 6.77
N LYS A 243 -18.11 -18.11 5.83
CA LYS A 243 -18.29 -18.64 4.46
C LYS A 243 -17.44 -17.89 3.42
N CYS A 244 -16.40 -17.15 3.84
CA CYS A 244 -15.50 -16.49 2.90
C CYS A 244 -14.81 -17.52 2.01
N ALA A 245 -14.88 -17.34 0.70
CA ALA A 245 -14.26 -18.24 -0.29
C ALA A 245 -12.74 -18.39 -0.14
N LEU A 246 -12.07 -17.47 0.57
CA LEU A 246 -10.62 -17.48 0.78
C LEU A 246 -10.21 -17.83 2.22
N CYS A 247 -10.81 -17.19 3.23
CA CYS A 247 -10.39 -17.35 4.63
C CYS A 247 -11.49 -17.92 5.54
N GLY A 248 -12.57 -18.44 4.96
CA GLY A 248 -13.65 -19.10 5.69
C GLY A 248 -13.24 -20.48 6.22
N GLU A 249 -14.18 -21.17 6.86
CA GLU A 249 -13.97 -22.52 7.41
C GLU A 249 -13.77 -23.57 6.32
N ASN A 250 -14.42 -23.37 5.16
CA ASN A 250 -14.31 -24.23 3.99
C ASN A 250 -13.97 -23.36 2.76
N PRO A 251 -12.70 -22.94 2.59
CA PRO A 251 -12.31 -22.08 1.47
C PRO A 251 -12.46 -22.82 0.14
N THR A 252 -12.80 -22.08 -0.92
CA THR A 252 -12.92 -22.58 -2.30
C THR A 252 -11.88 -21.97 -3.24
N ILE A 253 -11.15 -20.95 -2.79
CA ILE A 253 -10.04 -20.32 -3.51
C ILE A 253 -8.74 -20.89 -2.93
N HIS A 254 -8.03 -21.69 -3.73
CA HIS A 254 -6.81 -22.39 -3.30
C HIS A 254 -5.55 -21.96 -4.06
N GLU A 255 -5.72 -21.19 -5.14
CA GLU A 255 -4.64 -20.70 -5.97
C GLU A 255 -4.83 -19.22 -6.30
N LEU A 256 -3.73 -18.57 -6.66
CA LEU A 256 -3.76 -17.19 -7.15
C LEU A 256 -4.21 -17.18 -8.60
N ILE A 257 -5.10 -16.26 -8.93
CA ILE A 257 -5.64 -16.09 -10.28
C ILE A 257 -5.52 -14.62 -10.62
N ASP A 258 -4.96 -14.33 -11.80
CA ASP A 258 -4.98 -12.99 -12.37
C ASP A 258 -6.40 -12.69 -12.86
N ALA A 259 -7.09 -11.77 -12.19
CA ALA A 259 -8.34 -11.24 -12.69
C ALA A 259 -8.06 -10.34 -13.90
N GLU A 260 -8.89 -10.42 -14.94
CA GLU A 260 -8.66 -9.65 -16.16
C GLU A 260 -8.71 -8.14 -15.89
N GLU A 261 -7.66 -7.41 -16.27
CA GLU A 261 -7.63 -5.94 -16.15
C GLU A 261 -8.66 -5.27 -17.06
N PRO A 262 -9.33 -4.19 -16.62
CA PRO A 262 -10.06 -3.32 -17.54
C PRO A 262 -9.04 -2.61 -18.44
N VAL A 263 -9.11 -2.86 -19.75
CA VAL A 263 -8.29 -2.16 -20.75
C VAL A 263 -8.73 -0.70 -20.80
N CYS A 264 -7.84 0.22 -20.39
CA CYS A 264 -8.07 1.65 -20.50
C CYS A 264 -7.65 2.11 -21.91
N ASP A 265 -8.59 2.16 -22.85
CA ASP A 265 -8.38 2.74 -24.19
C ASP A 265 -8.30 4.28 -24.10
N LEU A 266 -7.15 4.81 -23.69
CA LEU A 266 -6.89 6.26 -23.72
C LEU A 266 -6.22 6.74 -25.01
N LYS A 267 -6.19 5.92 -26.08
CA LYS A 267 -5.89 6.43 -27.42
C LYS A 267 -7.19 6.92 -28.07
N GLY A 268 -7.57 8.15 -27.73
CA GLY A 268 -8.62 8.87 -28.47
C GLY A 268 -8.32 8.83 -29.96
N LYS A 269 -9.23 8.26 -30.75
CA LYS A 269 -9.23 8.46 -32.20
C LYS A 269 -9.34 9.97 -32.45
N PRO A 270 -8.53 10.57 -33.34
CA PRO A 270 -8.80 11.94 -33.77
C PRO A 270 -10.19 11.97 -34.40
N THR A 271 -11.09 12.75 -33.81
CA THR A 271 -12.35 13.10 -34.44
C THR A 271 -12.03 14.04 -35.59
N ASN A 272 -12.10 13.53 -36.83
CA ASN A 272 -12.13 14.37 -38.02
C ASN A 272 -13.43 15.18 -37.97
N GLY A 273 -13.31 16.48 -37.73
CA GLY A 273 -14.32 17.50 -37.91
C GLY A 273 -13.69 18.68 -38.64
#